data_AF-A0A6M3KB36-F1
#
_entry.id   AF-A0A6M3KB36-F1
#
_cell.length_a   1.000
_cell.length_b   1.000
_cell.length_c   1.000
_cell.angle_alpha   90.00
_cell.angle_beta   90.00
_cell.angle_gamma   90.00
#
_symmetry.space_group_name_H-M   'P 1'
#
loop_
_entity.id
_entity.type
_entity.pdbx_description
1 polymer ?
#
loop_
_entity_poly.entity_id
_entity_poly.type
_entity_poly.pdbx_seq_one_letter_code
_entity_poly.pdbx_strand_id
1 'polypeptide(L)'
;MTSKYDLTTQDPSRLVAKQTLKAKLPSLRALTPKVPLRGTILLADISGSMKGEKLVGLQKCLSDVWAPGLQAIVFNHALWELEKSDINHLEASGSTNMLGALQEAWSRSPKHLILITDGYPNQLQREILAHAQAHNHVPIDTIGISDSKGRSFDPQFLQDLARITGGKYNDITKPLELSLVVQHLITEKSEEVKL
;
A
#
# COMPACT_ATOMS: atom_id res chain seq x y z
N MET A 1 40.75 -0.48 -34.64
CA MET A 1 39.33 -0.35 -35.02
C MET A 1 38.49 -0.56 -33.76
N THR A 2 37.77 0.50 -33.35
CA THR A 2 36.45 0.56 -32.63
C THR A 2 36.13 -0.47 -31.54
N SER A 3 35.55 -0.15 -30.37
CA SER A 3 34.90 1.06 -29.87
C SER A 3 34.78 0.95 -28.34
N LYS A 4 34.96 2.07 -27.64
CA LYS A 4 34.53 2.27 -26.26
C LYS A 4 33.00 2.41 -26.26
N TYR A 5 32.31 1.82 -25.30
CA TYR A 5 30.96 2.25 -24.92
C TYR A 5 30.92 2.50 -23.42
N ASP A 6 30.39 3.68 -23.14
CA ASP A 6 30.48 4.50 -21.96
C ASP A 6 29.38 4.13 -20.96
N LEU A 7 29.72 4.04 -19.67
CA LEU A 7 28.84 3.77 -18.55
C LEU A 7 28.33 5.10 -17.96
N THR A 8 27.51 5.85 -18.68
CA THR A 8 26.89 7.05 -18.08
C THR A 8 25.53 7.38 -18.70
N THR A 9 24.46 6.86 -18.13
CA THR A 9 23.13 7.53 -18.10
C THR A 9 22.34 6.99 -16.92
N GLN A 10 22.74 7.37 -15.71
CA GLN A 10 21.83 7.32 -14.57
C GLN A 10 21.00 8.59 -14.59
N ASP A 11 19.70 8.42 -14.86
CA ASP A 11 18.67 9.45 -14.78
C ASP A 11 18.70 10.13 -13.39
N PRO A 12 19.04 11.43 -13.30
CA PRO A 12 19.16 12.16 -12.04
C PRO A 12 17.83 12.25 -11.26
N SER A 13 16.70 12.04 -11.92
CA SER A 13 15.35 12.04 -11.30
C SER A 13 15.16 10.90 -10.30
N ARG A 14 15.87 9.77 -10.48
CA ARG A 14 15.80 8.61 -9.58
C ARG A 14 16.71 8.72 -8.35
N LEU A 15 17.74 9.57 -8.40
CA LEU A 15 18.65 9.80 -7.27
C LEU A 15 18.03 10.74 -6.23
N VAL A 16 17.25 11.72 -6.67
CA VAL A 16 16.60 12.69 -5.77
C VAL A 16 15.55 12.00 -4.90
N ALA A 17 14.69 11.15 -5.47
CA ALA A 17 13.64 10.45 -4.70
C ALA A 17 14.20 9.47 -3.64
N LYS A 18 15.34 8.80 -3.92
CA LYS A 18 15.99 7.89 -2.96
C LYS A 18 16.69 8.62 -1.82
N GLN A 19 17.18 9.83 -2.04
CA GLN A 19 17.84 10.63 -1.00
C GLN A 19 16.85 11.33 -0.08
N THR A 20 15.65 11.68 -0.55
CA THR A 20 14.65 12.36 0.30
C THR A 20 14.00 11.43 1.34
N LEU A 21 13.83 10.14 1.05
CA LEU A 21 13.23 9.16 1.97
C LEU A 21 14.19 8.76 3.12
N LYS A 22 15.48 8.61 2.84
CA LYS A 22 16.48 8.21 3.87
C LYS A 22 16.69 9.26 4.95
N ALA A 23 16.39 10.53 4.67
CA ALA A 23 16.59 11.66 5.58
C ALA A 23 15.38 11.98 6.47
N LYS A 24 14.22 11.30 6.30
CA LYS A 24 12.98 11.62 7.01
C LYS A 24 12.40 10.50 7.88
N LEU A 25 12.98 9.30 7.89
CA LEU A 25 12.51 8.22 8.78
C LEU A 25 12.94 8.52 10.22
N PRO A 26 12.00 8.76 11.16
CA PRO A 26 12.34 8.90 12.56
C PRO A 26 12.98 7.61 13.07
N SER A 27 13.92 7.73 14.02
CA SER A 27 14.61 6.58 14.61
C SER A 27 13.59 5.54 15.10
N LEU A 28 13.84 4.25 14.77
CA LEU A 28 13.00 3.09 15.09
C LEU A 28 12.57 2.98 16.58
N ARG A 29 13.19 3.73 17.48
CA ARG A 29 12.94 3.69 18.93
C ARG A 29 11.82 4.63 19.42
N ALA A 30 11.23 5.46 18.56
CA ALA A 30 10.25 6.48 18.99
C ALA A 30 8.80 6.23 18.55
N LEU A 31 8.51 5.19 17.76
CA LEU A 31 7.16 4.89 17.32
C LEU A 31 6.41 4.12 18.40
N THR A 32 5.87 4.85 19.38
CA THR A 32 4.72 4.32 20.13
C THR A 32 3.57 4.14 19.14
N PRO A 33 2.87 2.99 19.13
CA PRO A 33 1.76 2.80 18.21
C PRO A 33 0.66 3.81 18.56
N LYS A 34 0.57 4.88 17.77
CA LYS A 34 -0.56 5.79 17.86
C LYS A 34 -1.79 5.04 17.35
N VAL A 35 -2.86 5.10 18.13
CA VAL A 35 -4.15 4.46 17.83
C VAL A 35 -4.56 4.84 16.40
N PRO A 36 -4.95 3.87 15.56
CA PRO A 36 -5.39 4.17 14.21
C PRO A 36 -6.52 5.18 14.23
N LEU A 37 -6.48 6.10 13.26
CA LEU A 37 -7.57 7.03 13.02
C LEU A 37 -8.88 6.27 12.89
N ARG A 38 -9.89 6.72 13.65
CA ARG A 38 -11.26 6.25 13.45
C ARG A 38 -11.68 6.50 12.01
N GLY A 39 -12.05 5.43 11.31
CA GLY A 39 -12.50 5.48 9.92
C GLY A 39 -11.41 5.22 8.87
N THR A 40 -10.21 4.80 9.28
CA THR A 40 -9.23 4.24 8.33
C THR A 40 -9.52 2.76 8.07
N ILE A 41 -9.53 2.36 6.80
CA ILE A 41 -9.65 0.97 6.37
C ILE A 41 -8.38 0.55 5.62
N LEU A 42 -7.77 -0.56 6.03
CA LEU A 42 -6.68 -1.21 5.29
C LEU A 42 -7.26 -2.17 4.26
N LEU A 43 -6.78 -2.09 3.01
CA LEU A 43 -7.07 -3.05 1.96
C LEU A 43 -5.80 -3.85 1.68
N ALA A 44 -5.83 -5.14 1.97
CA ALA A 44 -4.67 -6.01 1.92
C ALA A 44 -4.83 -7.09 0.84
N ASP A 45 -4.04 -6.97 -0.22
CA ASP A 45 -3.98 -7.97 -1.28
C ASP A 45 -3.35 -9.28 -0.77
N ILE A 46 -4.02 -10.39 -1.03
CA ILE A 46 -3.56 -11.76 -0.77
C ILE A 46 -3.72 -12.63 -2.02
N SER A 47 -3.59 -12.03 -3.20
CA SER A 47 -3.56 -12.74 -4.49
C SER A 47 -2.35 -13.66 -4.60
N GLY A 48 -2.35 -14.55 -5.61
CA GLY A 48 -1.29 -15.54 -5.78
C GLY A 48 0.13 -14.98 -5.91
N SER A 49 0.30 -13.73 -6.37
CA SER A 49 1.60 -13.04 -6.46
C SER A 49 2.20 -12.67 -5.10
N MET A 50 1.34 -12.53 -4.07
CA MET A 50 1.74 -12.19 -2.70
C MET A 50 2.45 -13.33 -1.97
N LYS A 51 2.58 -14.53 -2.55
CA LYS A 51 3.23 -15.68 -1.89
C LYS A 51 4.66 -15.39 -1.42
N GLY A 52 5.11 -16.14 -0.41
CA GLY A 52 6.47 -16.07 0.12
C GLY A 52 6.69 -14.85 1.01
N GLU A 53 7.81 -14.16 0.83
CA GLU A 53 8.23 -13.05 1.71
C GLU A 53 7.24 -11.88 1.74
N LYS A 54 6.47 -11.65 0.67
CA LYS A 54 5.48 -10.57 0.60
C LYS A 54 4.33 -10.81 1.58
N LEU A 55 3.76 -12.01 1.58
CA LEU A 55 2.71 -12.43 2.51
C LEU A 55 3.23 -12.40 3.95
N VAL A 56 4.44 -12.92 4.21
CA VAL A 56 5.05 -12.87 5.54
C VAL A 56 5.21 -11.42 6.03
N GLY A 57 5.67 -10.52 5.15
CA GLY A 57 5.77 -9.09 5.45
C GLY A 57 4.40 -8.44 5.71
N LEU A 58 3.38 -8.81 4.93
CA LEU A 58 2.00 -8.36 5.11
C LEU A 58 1.43 -8.82 6.45
N GLN A 59 1.55 -10.11 6.80
CA GLN A 59 1.08 -10.66 8.07
C GLN A 59 1.77 -9.99 9.26
N LYS A 60 3.08 -9.78 9.17
CA LYS A 60 3.82 -9.04 10.19
C LYS A 60 3.33 -7.59 10.30
N CYS A 61 3.15 -6.90 9.18
CA CYS A 61 2.61 -5.53 9.18
C CYS A 61 1.25 -5.47 9.85
N LEU A 62 0.29 -6.30 9.42
CA LEU A 62 -1.05 -6.36 9.99
C LEU A 62 -1.00 -6.61 11.50
N SER A 63 -0.13 -7.53 11.95
CA SER A 63 0.06 -7.81 13.38
C SER A 63 0.63 -6.60 14.14
N ASP A 64 1.63 -5.92 13.58
CA ASP A 64 2.31 -4.77 14.21
C ASP A 64 1.39 -3.55 14.31
N VAL A 65 0.50 -3.34 13.34
CA VAL A 65 -0.39 -2.17 13.29
C VAL A 65 -1.77 -2.44 13.89
N TRP A 66 -2.07 -3.69 14.24
CA TRP A 66 -3.38 -4.05 14.75
C TRP A 66 -3.71 -3.31 16.05
N ALA A 67 -4.86 -2.65 16.07
CA ALA A 67 -5.37 -1.98 17.25
C ALA A 67 -6.90 -1.95 17.23
N PRO A 68 -7.56 -1.82 18.40
CA PRO A 68 -9.01 -1.72 18.46
C PRO A 68 -9.55 -0.60 17.57
N GLY A 69 -10.52 -0.92 16.72
CA GLY A 69 -11.16 0.01 15.80
C GLY A 69 -10.48 0.17 14.43
N LEU A 70 -9.35 -0.50 14.20
CA LEU A 70 -8.80 -0.68 12.86
C LEU A 70 -9.69 -1.66 12.08
N GLN A 71 -10.14 -1.25 10.90
CA GLN A 71 -10.81 -2.15 9.97
C GLN A 71 -9.81 -2.57 8.90
N ALA A 72 -9.85 -3.84 8.52
CA ALA A 72 -9.04 -4.37 7.44
C ALA A 72 -9.88 -5.31 6.57
N ILE A 73 -9.79 -5.13 5.26
CA ILE A 73 -10.38 -6.01 4.26
C ILE A 73 -9.21 -6.68 3.55
N VAL A 74 -9.19 -8.01 3.57
CA VAL A 74 -8.27 -8.79 2.74
C VAL A 74 -8.98 -9.21 1.47
N PHE A 75 -8.26 -9.23 0.35
CA PHE A 75 -8.86 -9.53 -0.93
C PHE A 75 -7.93 -10.33 -1.85
N ASN A 76 -8.56 -11.21 -2.61
CA ASN A 76 -8.01 -11.87 -3.78
C ASN A 76 -9.09 -11.88 -4.89
N HIS A 77 -9.58 -13.03 -5.33
CA HIS A 77 -10.81 -13.11 -6.14
C HIS A 77 -12.06 -12.78 -5.30
N ALA A 78 -12.04 -13.15 -4.02
CA ALA A 78 -13.04 -12.83 -3.02
C ALA A 78 -12.53 -11.72 -2.08
N LEU A 79 -13.41 -11.21 -1.22
CA LEU A 79 -13.08 -10.23 -0.20
C LEU A 79 -13.73 -10.62 1.11
N TRP A 80 -13.05 -10.37 2.23
CA TRP A 80 -13.62 -10.54 3.55
C TRP A 80 -12.97 -9.60 4.55
N GLU A 81 -13.70 -9.31 5.62
CA GLU A 81 -13.18 -8.57 6.76
C GLU A 81 -12.20 -9.44 7.52
N LEU A 82 -11.02 -8.88 7.79
CA LEU A 82 -9.96 -9.55 8.50
C LEU A 82 -10.20 -9.42 10.01
N GLU A 83 -10.08 -10.53 10.72
CA GLU A 83 -10.02 -10.54 12.18
C GLU A 83 -8.58 -10.72 12.67
N LYS A 84 -8.30 -10.23 13.89
CA LYS A 84 -6.96 -10.32 14.48
C LYS A 84 -6.44 -11.75 14.55
N SER A 85 -7.31 -12.71 14.86
CA SER A 85 -6.97 -14.13 14.97
C SER A 85 -6.50 -14.73 13.65
N ASP A 86 -6.92 -14.17 12.53
CA ASP A 86 -6.80 -14.80 11.21
C ASP A 86 -5.53 -14.35 10.48
N ILE A 87 -4.86 -13.30 10.98
CA ILE A 87 -3.67 -12.70 10.35
C ILE A 87 -2.61 -13.76 10.03
N ASN A 88 -2.28 -14.63 11.00
CA ASN A 88 -1.24 -15.66 10.82
C ASN A 88 -1.70 -16.85 9.95
N HIS A 89 -2.98 -16.89 9.57
CA HIS A 89 -3.59 -17.93 8.76
C HIS A 89 -3.92 -17.46 7.34
N LEU A 90 -3.56 -16.22 6.98
CA LEU A 90 -3.71 -15.73 5.61
C LEU A 90 -2.89 -16.56 4.63
N GLU A 91 -3.52 -16.90 3.50
CA GLU A 91 -2.89 -17.64 2.41
C GLU A 91 -3.04 -16.90 1.09
N ALA A 92 -1.91 -16.68 0.42
CA ALA A 92 -1.88 -16.01 -0.87
C ALA A 92 -2.39 -16.95 -1.99
N SER A 93 -3.47 -16.57 -2.66
CA SER A 93 -4.12 -17.39 -3.69
C SER A 93 -4.99 -16.57 -4.62
N GLY A 94 -5.29 -17.11 -5.81
CA GLY A 94 -6.24 -16.49 -6.75
C GLY A 94 -5.73 -15.21 -7.40
N SER A 95 -6.69 -14.41 -7.87
CA SER A 95 -6.48 -13.19 -8.66
C SER A 95 -6.65 -11.92 -7.82
N THR A 96 -6.61 -10.72 -8.43
CA THR A 96 -6.61 -9.43 -7.70
C THR A 96 -7.88 -8.62 -7.97
N ASN A 97 -8.92 -8.81 -7.14
CA ASN A 97 -10.20 -8.08 -7.20
C ASN A 97 -10.12 -6.73 -6.47
N MET A 98 -9.26 -5.85 -6.97
CA MET A 98 -9.00 -4.54 -6.36
C MET A 98 -10.24 -3.64 -6.41
N LEU A 99 -11.00 -3.65 -7.52
CA LEU A 99 -12.20 -2.81 -7.63
C LEU A 99 -13.26 -3.21 -6.59
N GLY A 100 -13.49 -4.52 -6.39
CA GLY A 100 -14.42 -5.00 -5.38
C GLY A 100 -14.00 -4.60 -3.97
N ALA A 101 -12.70 -4.71 -3.64
CA ALA A 101 -12.18 -4.28 -2.34
C ALA A 101 -12.38 -2.77 -2.10
N LEU A 102 -12.14 -1.94 -3.11
CA LEU A 102 -12.37 -0.49 -3.03
C LEU A 102 -13.85 -0.14 -2.88
N GLN A 103 -14.74 -0.80 -3.64
CA GLN A 103 -16.18 -0.59 -3.56
C GLN A 103 -16.75 -0.99 -2.19
N GLU A 104 -16.33 -2.14 -1.66
CA GLU A 104 -16.69 -2.55 -0.30
C GLU A 104 -16.21 -1.51 0.72
N ALA A 105 -14.97 -1.05 0.59
CA ALA A 105 -14.41 -0.06 1.49
C ALA A 105 -15.19 1.26 1.46
N TRP A 106 -15.47 1.82 0.28
CA TRP A 106 -16.24 3.07 0.14
C TRP A 106 -17.66 2.95 0.70
N SER A 107 -18.30 1.77 0.58
CA SER A 107 -19.64 1.55 1.13
C SER A 107 -19.72 1.75 2.65
N ARG A 108 -18.59 1.56 3.34
CA ARG A 108 -18.45 1.73 4.80
C ARG A 108 -18.18 3.19 5.21
N SER A 109 -18.27 4.14 4.29
CA SER A 109 -18.02 5.58 4.52
C SER A 109 -16.68 5.86 5.23
N PRO A 110 -15.55 5.36 4.69
CA PRO A 110 -14.24 5.51 5.29
C PRO A 110 -13.81 6.97 5.22
N LYS A 111 -12.99 7.39 6.19
CA LYS A 111 -12.30 8.68 6.14
C LYS A 111 -10.99 8.59 5.37
N HIS A 112 -10.42 7.39 5.29
CA HIS A 112 -9.11 7.16 4.71
C HIS A 112 -8.95 5.69 4.32
N LEU A 113 -8.28 5.43 3.20
CA LEU A 113 -7.96 4.07 2.75
C LEU A 113 -6.44 3.91 2.59
N ILE A 114 -5.95 2.74 2.95
CA ILE A 114 -4.57 2.33 2.67
C ILE A 114 -4.62 1.03 1.88
N LEU A 115 -4.21 1.07 0.61
CA LEU A 115 -4.18 -0.07 -0.30
C LEU A 115 -2.77 -0.66 -0.37
N ILE A 116 -2.62 -1.93 0.00
CA ILE A 116 -1.36 -2.70 -0.07
C ILE A 116 -1.52 -3.78 -1.14
N THR A 117 -0.68 -3.76 -2.17
CA THR A 117 -0.75 -4.72 -3.29
C THR A 117 0.61 -4.92 -3.96
N ASP A 118 0.82 -6.08 -4.57
CA ASP A 118 1.97 -6.37 -5.42
C ASP A 118 1.60 -6.65 -6.87
N GLY A 119 0.31 -6.54 -7.22
CA GLY A 119 -0.25 -7.06 -8.45
C GLY A 119 -0.98 -6.03 -9.32
N TYR A 120 -1.30 -6.46 -10.53
CA TYR A 120 -2.22 -5.74 -11.41
C TYR A 120 -3.65 -6.07 -11.03
N PRO A 121 -4.57 -5.09 -11.04
CA PRO A 121 -5.99 -5.39 -10.88
C PRO A 121 -6.48 -6.27 -12.04
N ASN A 122 -7.44 -7.15 -11.76
CA ASN A 122 -8.13 -7.92 -12.80
C ASN A 122 -8.95 -7.02 -13.73
N GLN A 123 -9.50 -5.94 -13.17
CA GLN A 123 -10.31 -4.97 -13.90
C GLN A 123 -9.41 -3.99 -14.67
N LEU A 124 -10.00 -3.30 -15.65
CA LEU A 124 -9.29 -2.27 -16.38
C LEU A 124 -8.93 -1.12 -15.43
N GLN A 125 -7.66 -0.74 -15.38
CA GLN A 125 -7.18 0.36 -14.53
C GLN A 125 -8.00 1.64 -14.69
N ARG A 126 -8.40 1.98 -15.93
CA ARG A 126 -9.25 3.16 -16.22
C ARG A 126 -10.60 3.14 -15.50
N GLU A 127 -11.16 1.96 -15.27
CA GLU A 127 -12.42 1.78 -14.55
C GLU A 127 -12.22 2.07 -13.06
N ILE A 128 -11.16 1.52 -12.46
CA ILE A 128 -10.80 1.80 -11.07
C ILE A 128 -10.53 3.29 -10.86
N LEU A 129 -9.78 3.93 -11.77
CA LEU A 129 -9.52 5.37 -11.70
C LEU A 129 -10.80 6.20 -11.83
N ALA A 130 -11.77 5.79 -12.66
CA ALA A 130 -13.06 6.48 -12.76
C ALA A 130 -13.86 6.38 -11.45
N HIS A 131 -13.86 5.20 -10.79
CA HIS A 131 -14.47 5.05 -9.48
C HIS A 131 -13.76 5.88 -8.41
N ALA A 132 -12.42 5.91 -8.41
CA ALA A 132 -11.64 6.72 -7.51
C ALA A 132 -11.92 8.22 -7.69
N GLN A 133 -12.09 8.69 -8.93
CA GLN A 133 -12.47 10.06 -9.23
C GLN A 133 -13.85 10.41 -8.63
N ALA A 134 -14.81 9.49 -8.70
CA ALA A 134 -16.14 9.68 -8.10
C ALA A 134 -16.10 9.71 -6.56
N HIS A 135 -15.08 9.12 -5.95
CA HIS A 135 -14.90 9.03 -4.50
C HIS A 135 -13.66 9.82 -4.02
N ASN A 136 -13.26 10.85 -4.76
CA ASN A 136 -12.03 11.60 -4.52
C ASN A 136 -12.00 12.41 -3.20
N HIS A 137 -13.11 12.45 -2.47
CA HIS A 137 -13.19 13.01 -1.11
C HIS A 137 -12.64 12.06 -0.04
N VAL A 138 -12.39 10.79 -0.37
CA VAL A 138 -11.73 9.80 0.50
C VAL A 138 -10.30 9.56 -0.01
N PRO A 139 -9.25 10.01 0.70
CA PRO A 139 -7.88 9.78 0.27
C PRO A 139 -7.50 8.30 0.33
N ILE A 140 -6.77 7.87 -0.70
CA ILE A 140 -6.24 6.50 -0.82
C ILE A 140 -4.72 6.57 -0.86
N ASP A 141 -4.08 6.16 0.23
CA ASP A 141 -2.65 5.87 0.20
C ASP A 141 -2.43 4.51 -0.48
N THR A 142 -1.50 4.42 -1.41
CA THR A 142 -1.17 3.19 -2.13
C THR A 142 0.25 2.74 -1.79
N ILE A 143 0.41 1.45 -1.53
CA ILE A 143 1.69 0.80 -1.24
C ILE A 143 1.87 -0.36 -2.22
N GLY A 144 2.77 -0.17 -3.17
CA GLY A 144 3.21 -1.21 -4.10
C GLY A 144 4.36 -2.03 -3.50
N ILE A 145 4.26 -3.36 -3.56
CA ILE A 145 5.34 -4.28 -3.13
C ILE A 145 6.06 -4.83 -4.37
N SER A 146 7.25 -4.30 -4.63
CA SER A 146 8.11 -4.73 -5.74
C SER A 146 8.91 -5.98 -5.38
N ASP A 147 9.17 -6.85 -6.36
CA ASP A 147 10.15 -7.93 -6.22
C ASP A 147 11.56 -7.41 -6.54
N SER A 148 12.56 -8.02 -5.91
CA SER A 148 13.98 -7.92 -6.24
C SER A 148 14.28 -8.14 -7.74
N LYS A 149 13.46 -8.95 -8.42
CA LYS A 149 13.61 -9.28 -9.85
C LYS A 149 12.90 -8.32 -10.80
N GLY A 150 12.12 -7.36 -10.29
CA GLY A 150 11.33 -6.42 -11.10
C GLY A 150 9.98 -6.10 -10.47
N ARG A 151 9.21 -5.21 -11.12
CA ARG A 151 7.89 -4.81 -10.62
C ARG A 151 6.81 -5.78 -11.11
N SER A 152 5.98 -6.25 -10.18
CA SER A 152 4.83 -7.14 -10.46
C SER A 152 3.50 -6.38 -10.56
N PHE A 153 3.53 -5.06 -10.45
CA PHE A 153 2.40 -4.13 -10.55
C PHE A 153 2.75 -2.94 -11.45
N ASP A 154 1.75 -2.13 -11.79
CA ASP A 154 1.91 -0.86 -12.50
C ASP A 154 2.06 0.32 -11.51
N PRO A 155 3.25 0.93 -11.42
CA PRO A 155 3.49 2.06 -10.52
C PRO A 155 2.72 3.31 -10.91
N GLN A 156 2.53 3.54 -12.21
CA GLN A 156 1.87 4.74 -12.71
C GLN A 156 0.40 4.71 -12.28
N PHE A 157 -0.24 3.55 -12.42
CA PHE A 157 -1.61 3.34 -11.95
C PHE A 157 -1.77 3.61 -10.45
N LEU A 158 -0.89 3.07 -9.59
CA LEU A 158 -0.98 3.30 -8.14
C LEU A 158 -0.72 4.76 -7.75
N GLN A 159 0.20 5.43 -8.46
CA GLN A 159 0.44 6.87 -8.30
C GLN A 159 -0.78 7.70 -8.71
N ASP A 160 -1.41 7.36 -9.84
CA ASP A 160 -2.60 8.05 -10.30
C ASP A 160 -3.78 7.86 -9.36
N LEU A 161 -3.96 6.64 -8.82
CA LEU A 161 -4.99 6.34 -7.83
C LEU A 161 -4.82 7.18 -6.55
N ALA A 162 -3.60 7.24 -6.01
CA ALA A 162 -3.30 8.06 -4.85
C ALA A 162 -3.47 9.56 -5.14
N ARG A 163 -2.93 10.02 -6.28
CA ARG A 163 -3.00 11.43 -6.68
C ARG A 163 -4.43 11.93 -6.88
N ILE A 164 -5.28 11.14 -7.55
CA ILE A 164 -6.68 11.50 -7.82
C ILE A 164 -7.47 11.71 -6.53
N THR A 165 -7.16 10.93 -5.49
CA THR A 165 -7.88 10.94 -4.22
C THR A 165 -7.22 11.81 -3.15
N GLY A 166 -6.05 12.40 -3.44
CA GLY A 166 -5.29 13.19 -2.47
C GLY A 166 -4.49 12.37 -1.45
N GLY A 167 -4.27 11.07 -1.72
CA GLY A 167 -3.41 10.20 -0.94
C GLY A 167 -1.94 10.23 -1.39
N LYS A 168 -1.15 9.31 -0.83
CA LYS A 168 0.30 9.17 -1.05
C LYS A 168 0.62 7.81 -1.67
N TYR A 169 1.58 7.80 -2.58
CA TYR A 169 2.12 6.58 -3.16
C TYR A 169 3.45 6.20 -2.49
N ASN A 170 3.59 4.92 -2.13
CA ASN A 170 4.83 4.32 -1.65
C ASN A 170 5.16 3.06 -2.47
N ASP A 171 6.44 2.86 -2.75
CA ASP A 171 6.98 1.66 -3.39
C ASP A 171 8.00 1.03 -2.44
N ILE A 172 7.77 -0.21 -2.03
CA ILE A 172 8.68 -0.95 -1.16
C ILE A 172 9.23 -2.16 -1.88
N THR A 173 10.54 -2.41 -1.70
CA THR A 173 11.20 -3.61 -2.21
C THR A 173 11.47 -4.64 -1.12
N LYS A 174 11.22 -4.28 0.14
CA LYS A 174 11.45 -5.12 1.31
C LYS A 174 10.14 -5.24 2.08
N PRO A 175 9.42 -6.36 1.98
CA PRO A 175 8.13 -6.54 2.66
C PRO A 175 8.19 -6.31 4.18
N LEU A 176 9.34 -6.55 4.83
CA LEU A 176 9.52 -6.29 6.25
C LEU A 176 9.54 -4.80 6.64
N GLU A 177 9.70 -3.88 5.69
CA GLU A 177 9.60 -2.44 5.92
C GLU A 177 8.15 -1.93 5.86
N LEU A 178 7.19 -2.79 5.46
CA LEU A 178 5.77 -2.44 5.30
C LEU A 178 5.15 -1.87 6.58
N SER A 179 5.44 -2.45 7.74
CA SER A 179 4.93 -1.97 9.04
C SER A 179 5.28 -0.50 9.29
N LEU A 180 6.51 -0.10 8.94
CA LEU A 180 6.98 1.27 9.18
C LEU A 180 6.24 2.27 8.29
N VAL A 181 6.02 1.91 7.02
CA VAL A 181 5.28 2.74 6.07
C VAL A 181 3.83 2.90 6.52
N VAL A 182 3.14 1.80 6.85
CA VAL A 182 1.75 1.85 7.29
C VAL A 182 1.60 2.63 8.59
N GLN A 183 2.48 2.43 9.58
CA GLN A 183 2.47 3.20 10.82
C GLN A 183 2.65 4.70 10.58
N HIS A 184 3.54 5.07 9.66
CA HIS A 184 3.75 6.47 9.30
C HIS A 184 2.49 7.11 8.71
N LEU A 185 1.85 6.45 7.74
CA LEU A 185 0.62 6.93 7.11
C LEU A 185 -0.54 7.08 8.10
N ILE A 186 -0.70 6.10 9.00
CA ILE A 186 -1.69 6.16 10.08
C ILE A 186 -1.40 7.34 11.04
N THR A 187 -0.12 7.58 11.33
CA THR A 187 0.31 8.60 12.30
C THR A 187 0.18 10.02 11.76
N GLU A 188 0.64 10.30 10.54
CA GLU A 188 0.56 11.65 9.94
C GLU A 188 -0.89 12.13 9.87
N LYS A 189 -1.79 11.24 9.44
CA LYS A 189 -3.21 11.56 9.34
C LYS A 189 -3.85 11.80 10.72
N SER A 190 -3.34 11.16 11.77
CA SER A 190 -3.81 11.39 13.16
C SER A 190 -3.47 12.79 13.68
N GLU A 191 -2.47 13.45 13.12
CA GLU A 191 -2.05 14.81 13.50
C GLU A 191 -2.82 15.88 12.73
N GLU A 192 -3.20 15.63 11.47
CA GLU A 192 -4.03 16.53 10.65
C GLU A 192 -5.44 16.77 11.24
N VAL A 193 -5.98 15.83 12.01
CA VAL A 193 -7.34 15.92 12.59
C VAL A 193 -7.37 16.70 13.93
N LYS A 194 -6.21 17.04 14.51
CA LYS A 194 -6.12 17.72 15.81
C LYS A 194 -5.99 19.25 15.72
N LEU A 195 -6.00 19.82 14.52
CA LEU A 195 -5.99 21.26 14.25
C LEU A 195 -7.39 21.74 13.86
#